data_AF-A0A941DRA3-F1
#
_entry.id   AF-A0A941DRA3-F1
#
_cell.length_a   1.000
_cell.length_b   1.000
_cell.length_c   1.000
_cell.angle_alpha   90.00
_cell.angle_beta   90.00
_cell.angle_gamma   90.00
#
_symmetry.space_group_name_H-M   'P 1'
#
loop_
_entity.id
_entity.type
_entity.pdbx_description
1 polymer ?
#
loop_
_entity_poly.entity_id
_entity_poly.type
_entity_poly.pdbx_seq_one_letter_code
_entity_poly.pdbx_strand_id
1 'polypeptide(L)'
;RLILGGGSNLVLADRLDLLVLHMCLKGKQIVGSDADTVYVQAAAGESWHELVLWTLAQGIGGLENMALIPGTVGAAPVQNIGAYGLELKDVFHHLDAFDWDSGELVTLDKAACQFAY
;
A
#
# COMPACT_ATOMS: atom_id res chain seq x y z
N ARG A 1 -9.66 -9.79 15.34
CA ARG A 1 -9.19 -10.22 14.01
C ARG A 1 -7.86 -9.55 13.71
N LEU A 2 -7.01 -10.16 12.89
CA LEU A 2 -5.76 -9.58 12.41
C LEU A 2 -5.79 -9.57 10.88
N ILE A 3 -5.56 -8.41 10.27
CA ILE A 3 -5.36 -8.31 8.81
C ILE A 3 -3.87 -8.46 8.54
N LEU A 4 -3.51 -9.38 7.67
CA LEU A 4 -2.13 -9.71 7.37
C LEU A 4 -1.86 -9.51 5.88
N GLY A 5 -0.88 -8.66 5.55
CA GLY A 5 -0.28 -8.62 4.23
C GLY A 5 0.79 -9.71 4.08
N GLY A 6 2.03 -9.32 3.76
CA GLY A 6 3.15 -10.26 3.66
C GLY A 6 3.81 -10.63 5.00
N GLY A 7 3.40 -10.03 6.12
CA GLY A 7 3.98 -10.29 7.45
C GLY A 7 5.42 -9.81 7.66
N SER A 8 5.92 -8.93 6.78
CA SER A 8 7.31 -8.45 6.79
C SER A 8 7.65 -7.48 7.92
N ASN A 9 6.65 -6.93 8.61
CA ASN A 9 6.85 -6.06 9.77
C ASN A 9 5.93 -6.44 10.94
N LEU A 10 5.96 -7.71 11.36
CA LEU A 10 5.23 -8.19 12.53
C LEU A 10 6.11 -9.10 13.37
N VAL A 11 5.98 -8.98 14.69
CA VAL A 11 6.47 -9.96 15.66
C VAL A 11 5.24 -10.57 16.31
N LEU A 12 5.04 -11.87 16.10
CA LEU A 12 3.85 -12.57 16.57
C LEU A 12 4.16 -13.35 17.84
N ALA A 13 3.16 -13.48 18.72
CA ALA A 13 3.22 -14.41 19.83
C ALA A 13 3.20 -15.86 19.32
N ASP A 14 3.64 -16.80 20.16
CA ASP A 14 3.67 -18.23 19.84
C ASP A 14 2.32 -18.81 19.42
N ARG A 15 1.23 -18.20 19.90
CA ARG A 15 -0.14 -18.58 19.55
C ARG A 15 -1.02 -17.35 19.40
N LEU A 16 -1.84 -17.36 18.35
CA LEU A 16 -2.85 -16.35 18.07
C LEU A 16 -4.24 -16.98 18.18
N ASP A 17 -4.97 -16.67 19.25
CA ASP A 17 -6.37 -17.09 19.41
C ASP A 17 -7.31 -16.04 18.78
N LEU A 18 -7.13 -15.76 17.48
CA LEU A 18 -7.95 -14.83 16.70
C LEU A 18 -8.06 -15.24 15.23
N LEU A 19 -9.08 -14.72 14.54
CA LEU A 19 -9.19 -14.84 13.09
C LEU A 19 -8.11 -14.00 12.40
N VAL A 20 -7.24 -14.65 11.62
CA VAL A 20 -6.27 -14.01 10.73
C VAL A 20 -6.83 -13.97 9.31
N LEU A 21 -6.88 -12.78 8.72
CA LEU A 21 -7.32 -12.55 7.35
C LEU A 21 -6.11 -12.17 6.50
N HIS A 22 -5.68 -13.08 5.63
CA HIS A 22 -4.58 -12.84 4.70
C HIS A 22 -5.07 -12.08 3.46
N MET A 23 -4.53 -10.89 3.23
CA MET A 23 -4.92 -9.99 2.15
C MET A 23 -4.30 -10.43 0.82
N CYS A 24 -5.10 -11.12 0.01
CA CYS A 24 -4.67 -11.68 -1.28
C CYS A 24 -5.28 -10.99 -2.50
N LEU A 25 -5.96 -9.85 -2.34
CA LEU A 25 -6.56 -9.12 -3.47
C LEU A 25 -5.48 -8.71 -4.48
N LYS A 26 -5.75 -8.91 -5.77
CA LYS A 26 -4.83 -8.61 -6.89
C LYS A 26 -5.49 -7.67 -7.88
N GLY A 27 -4.66 -7.01 -8.69
CA GLY A 27 -5.08 -6.02 -9.68
C GLY A 27 -4.18 -4.80 -9.59
N LYS A 28 -3.70 -4.35 -10.75
CA LYS A 28 -2.90 -3.14 -10.94
C LYS A 28 -3.37 -2.48 -12.22
N GLN A 29 -3.62 -1.18 -12.21
CA GLN A 29 -4.06 -0.44 -13.39
C GLN A 29 -3.64 1.01 -13.33
N ILE A 30 -3.43 1.61 -14.50
CA ILE A 30 -3.36 3.06 -14.65
C ILE A 30 -4.80 3.56 -14.75
N VAL A 31 -5.19 4.47 -13.86
CA VAL A 31 -6.56 5.01 -13.79
C VAL A 31 -6.69 6.40 -14.41
N GLY A 32 -5.57 7.02 -14.77
CA GLY A 32 -5.55 8.31 -15.44
C GLY A 32 -4.15 8.93 -15.45
N SER A 33 -4.04 10.07 -16.11
CA SER A 33 -2.83 10.89 -16.12
C SER A 33 -3.20 12.35 -16.36
N ASP A 34 -2.38 13.25 -15.83
CA ASP A 34 -2.37 14.67 -16.19
C ASP A 34 -1.03 15.05 -16.83
N ALA A 35 -0.67 16.33 -16.85
CA ALA A 35 0.53 16.81 -17.52
C ALA A 35 1.83 16.22 -16.94
N ASP A 36 1.88 16.01 -15.63
CA ASP A 36 3.10 15.64 -14.91
C ASP A 36 2.93 14.38 -14.02
N THR A 37 1.70 13.87 -13.88
CA THR A 37 1.37 12.77 -12.97
C THR A 37 0.65 11.62 -13.68
N VAL A 38 1.01 10.38 -13.34
CA VAL A 38 0.27 9.17 -13.71
C VAL A 38 -0.33 8.56 -12.45
N TYR A 39 -1.64 8.32 -12.47
CA TYR A 39 -2.36 7.74 -11.34
C TYR A 39 -2.42 6.22 -11.49
N VAL A 40 -1.80 5.52 -10.54
CA VAL A 40 -1.78 4.05 -10.47
C VAL A 40 -2.65 3.60 -9.31
N GLN A 41 -3.53 2.64 -9.57
CA GLN A 41 -4.29 1.93 -8.55
C GLN A 41 -3.79 0.48 -8.47
N ALA A 42 -3.56 0.00 -7.25
CA ALA A 42 -3.15 -1.38 -7.00
C ALA A 42 -3.89 -1.96 -5.80
N ALA A 43 -4.29 -3.22 -5.90
CA ALA A 43 -5.02 -3.92 -4.86
C ALA A 43 -4.13 -4.17 -3.62
N ALA A 44 -4.75 -4.17 -2.43
CA ALA A 44 -4.04 -4.24 -1.15
C ALA A 44 -3.13 -5.48 -0.99
N GLY A 45 -3.40 -6.57 -1.68
CA GLY A 45 -2.62 -7.81 -1.63
C GLY A 45 -1.51 -7.92 -2.69
N GLU A 46 -1.34 -6.93 -3.57
CA GLU A 46 -0.21 -6.89 -4.50
C GLU A 46 1.11 -6.79 -3.75
N SER A 47 2.16 -7.44 -4.29
CA SER A 47 3.52 -7.28 -3.75
C SER A 47 3.98 -5.84 -4.00
N TRP A 48 4.52 -5.18 -2.98
CA TRP A 48 5.03 -3.83 -3.13
C TRP A 48 6.15 -3.77 -4.16
N HIS A 49 7.16 -4.63 -4.05
CA HIS A 49 8.29 -4.61 -4.98
C HIS A 49 7.86 -4.89 -6.43
N GLU A 50 6.93 -5.82 -6.64
CA GLU A 50 6.41 -6.11 -7.98
C GLU A 50 5.60 -4.94 -8.56
N LEU A 51 4.92 -4.16 -7.72
CA LEU A 51 4.30 -2.91 -8.15
C LEU A 51 5.37 -1.92 -8.64
N VAL A 52 6.46 -1.74 -7.91
CA VAL A 52 7.58 -0.86 -8.32
C VAL A 52 8.15 -1.30 -9.67
N LEU A 53 8.42 -2.59 -9.86
CA LEU A 53 8.92 -3.09 -11.15
C LEU A 53 7.90 -2.88 -12.28
N TRP A 54 6.62 -3.08 -11.98
CA TRP A 54 5.53 -2.89 -12.95
C TRP A 54 5.34 -1.43 -13.37
N THR A 55 5.50 -0.45 -12.47
CA THR A 55 5.46 0.97 -12.83
C THR A 55 6.65 1.34 -13.72
N LEU A 56 7.85 0.89 -13.36
CA LEU A 56 9.06 1.13 -14.15
C LEU A 56 8.99 0.52 -15.55
N ALA A 57 8.42 -0.68 -15.68
CA ALA A 57 8.22 -1.34 -16.98
C ALA A 57 7.27 -0.55 -17.92
N GLN A 58 6.44 0.33 -17.37
CA GLN A 58 5.56 1.23 -18.13
C GLN A 58 6.18 2.62 -18.35
N GLY A 59 7.42 2.83 -17.93
CA GLY A 59 8.09 4.14 -17.99
C GLY A 59 7.60 5.14 -16.94
N ILE A 60 6.95 4.67 -15.88
CA ILE A 60 6.46 5.51 -14.77
C ILE A 60 7.47 5.46 -13.63
N GLY A 61 8.14 6.59 -13.40
CA GLY A 61 9.03 6.80 -12.25
C GLY A 61 8.31 7.32 -11.01
N GLY A 62 9.03 7.42 -9.90
CA GLY A 62 8.57 7.94 -8.61
C GLY A 62 8.55 6.92 -7.48
N LEU A 63 8.68 5.62 -7.75
CA LEU A 63 8.67 4.57 -6.71
C LEU A 63 10.01 3.86 -6.53
N GLU A 64 11.01 4.15 -7.36
CA GLU A 64 12.29 3.45 -7.45
C GLU A 64 13.08 3.45 -6.13
N ASN A 65 13.03 4.54 -5.35
CA ASN A 65 13.68 4.60 -4.04
C ASN A 65 13.09 3.59 -3.05
N MET A 66 11.86 3.13 -3.26
CA MET A 66 11.20 2.15 -2.43
C MET A 66 11.25 0.73 -3.01
N ALA A 67 12.11 0.47 -4.01
CA ALA A 67 12.33 -0.87 -4.53
C ALA A 67 12.84 -1.83 -3.43
N LEU A 68 12.55 -3.13 -3.59
CA LEU A 68 12.90 -4.23 -2.68
C LEU A 68 12.31 -4.15 -1.26
N ILE A 69 11.52 -3.14 -0.91
CA ILE A 69 10.76 -3.15 0.35
C ILE A 69 9.81 -4.36 0.34
N PRO A 70 9.89 -5.26 1.33
CA PRO A 70 9.04 -6.44 1.40
C PRO A 70 7.65 -6.08 1.93
N GLY A 71 6.66 -6.87 1.55
CA GLY A 71 5.28 -6.71 2.00
C GLY A 71 4.35 -6.36 0.85
N THR A 72 3.17 -5.84 1.19
CA THR A 72 2.08 -5.65 0.25
C THR A 72 1.69 -4.19 0.15
N VAL A 73 1.08 -3.82 -0.99
CA VAL A 73 0.60 -2.46 -1.26
C VAL A 73 -0.34 -1.96 -0.16
N GLY A 74 -1.24 -2.79 0.36
CA GLY A 74 -2.17 -2.39 1.42
C GLY A 74 -1.53 -2.16 2.78
N ALA A 75 -0.32 -2.68 3.02
CA ALA A 75 0.44 -2.43 4.24
C ALA A 75 1.32 -1.18 4.13
N ALA A 76 1.66 -0.75 2.91
CA ALA A 76 2.55 0.38 2.66
C ALA A 76 2.07 1.70 3.34
N PRO A 77 0.78 2.08 3.30
CA PRO A 77 0.29 3.27 4.00
C PRO A 77 0.34 3.18 5.53
N VAL A 78 0.21 1.98 6.10
CA VAL A 78 0.07 1.81 7.56
C VAL A 78 1.27 2.36 8.32
N GLN A 79 2.46 2.24 7.74
CA GLN A 79 3.71 2.74 8.34
C GLN A 79 4.40 3.80 7.49
N ASN A 80 3.70 4.37 6.49
CA ASN A 80 4.28 5.34 5.58
C ASN A 80 5.67 4.88 5.08
N ILE A 81 5.71 3.70 4.44
CA ILE A 81 7.00 3.09 4.06
C ILE A 81 7.90 4.10 3.35
N GLY A 82 9.19 4.03 3.63
CA GLY A 82 10.16 4.95 3.06
C GLY A 82 11.55 4.38 3.03
N ALA A 83 12.31 4.79 2.02
CA ALA A 83 13.71 4.41 1.85
C ALA A 83 14.41 5.46 0.99
N TYR A 84 15.72 5.62 1.23
CA TYR A 84 16.59 6.51 0.45
C TYR A 84 16.03 7.94 0.26
N GLY A 85 15.43 8.50 1.32
CA GLY A 85 14.93 9.88 1.32
C GLY A 85 13.57 10.11 0.68
N LEU A 86 12.84 9.05 0.32
CA LEU A 86 11.47 9.11 -0.17
C LEU A 86 10.54 8.30 0.74
N GLU A 87 9.37 8.84 1.06
CA GLU A 87 8.31 8.15 1.79
C GLU A 87 7.04 8.02 0.93
N LEU A 88 6.19 7.04 1.25
CA LEU A 88 4.96 6.80 0.50
C LEU A 88 4.08 8.05 0.42
N LYS A 89 3.99 8.82 1.52
CA LYS A 89 3.22 10.07 1.55
C LYS A 89 3.60 11.03 0.43
N ASP A 90 4.85 11.00 -0.06
CA ASP A 90 5.33 11.93 -1.08
C ASP A 90 4.73 11.65 -2.46
N VAL A 91 4.27 10.42 -2.68
CA VAL A 91 3.68 9.93 -3.94
C VAL A 91 2.24 9.40 -3.77
N PHE A 92 1.68 9.51 -2.56
CA PHE A 92 0.36 9.00 -2.22
C PHE A 92 -0.75 9.97 -2.65
N HIS A 93 -1.80 9.44 -3.28
CA HIS A 93 -2.99 10.19 -3.65
C HIS A 93 -4.15 9.92 -2.67
N HIS A 94 -4.72 8.71 -2.69
CA HIS A 94 -5.72 8.23 -1.74
C HIS A 94 -5.68 6.70 -1.64
N LEU A 95 -6.41 6.15 -0.67
CA LEU A 95 -6.70 4.74 -0.55
C LEU A 95 -8.19 4.51 -0.26
N ASP A 96 -8.66 3.31 -0.57
CA ASP A 96 -9.95 2.82 -0.11
C ASP A 96 -9.74 1.86 1.07
N ALA A 97 -10.54 2.02 2.11
CA ALA A 97 -10.54 1.19 3.30
C ALA A 97 -11.95 0.67 3.59
N PHE A 98 -12.04 -0.52 4.18
CA PHE A 98 -13.28 -1.01 4.74
C PHE A 98 -13.38 -0.57 6.19
N ASP A 99 -14.38 0.25 6.50
CA ASP A 99 -14.71 0.63 7.86
C ASP A 99 -15.54 -0.48 8.52
N TRP A 100 -15.01 -1.03 9.59
CA TRP A 100 -15.63 -2.15 10.30
C TRP A 100 -16.82 -1.73 11.17
N ASP A 101 -16.92 -0.46 11.55
CA ASP A 101 -18.00 0.03 12.40
C ASP A 101 -19.25 0.34 11.58
N SER A 102 -19.08 1.01 10.43
CA SER A 102 -20.17 1.28 9.49
C SER A 102 -20.48 0.12 8.54
N GLY A 103 -19.49 -0.72 8.24
CA GLY A 103 -19.59 -1.77 7.23
C GLY A 103 -19.50 -1.27 5.79
N GLU A 104 -19.06 -0.03 5.57
CA GLU A 104 -18.95 0.61 4.26
C GLU A 104 -17.50 0.78 3.81
N LEU A 105 -17.32 1.01 2.51
CA LEU A 105 -16.03 1.45 1.97
C LEU A 105 -15.90 2.97 2.13
N VAL A 106 -14.76 3.41 2.64
CA VAL A 106 -14.40 4.81 2.79
C VAL A 106 -13.13 5.10 1.99
N THR A 107 -13.07 6.27 1.38
CA THR A 107 -11.86 6.76 0.69
C THR A 107 -11.15 7.75 1.60
N LEU A 108 -9.86 7.52 1.86
CA LEU A 108 -9.02 8.37 2.69
C LEU A 108 -7.96 9.03 1.81
N ASP A 109 -7.97 10.36 1.78
CA ASP A 109 -6.91 11.14 1.14
C ASP A 109 -5.65 11.20 2.02
N LYS A 110 -4.60 11.84 1.49
CA LYS A 110 -3.32 12.01 2.20
C LYS A 110 -3.48 12.71 3.56
N ALA A 111 -4.37 13.70 3.67
CA ALA A 111 -4.55 14.45 4.91
C ALA A 111 -5.27 13.61 5.97
N ALA A 112 -6.28 12.84 5.57
CA ALA A 112 -6.98 11.91 6.44
C ALA A 112 -6.09 10.76 6.94
N CYS A 113 -5.09 10.34 6.15
CA CYS A 113 -4.14 9.29 6.54
C CYS A 113 -3.14 9.74 7.62
N GLN A 114 -2.97 11.05 7.86
CA GLN A 114 -2.09 11.59 8.91
C GLN A 114 -0.67 10.97 8.92
N PHE A 115 -0.05 10.80 7.76
CA PHE A 115 1.27 10.18 7.64
C PHE A 115 2.32 10.90 8.49
N ALA A 116 3.18 10.10 9.14
CA ALA A 116 4.29 10.56 9.97
C ALA A 116 5.52 9.65 9.77
N TYR A 117 6.64 10.04 10.37
CA TYR A 117 7.82 9.20 10.56
C TYR A 117 7.71 8.44 11.89
#